data_AF-A0AAV2YRU7-F1
#
_entry.id   AF-A0AAV2YRU7-F1
#
_cell.length_a   1.000
_cell.length_b   1.000
_cell.length_c   1.000
_cell.angle_alpha   90.00
_cell.angle_beta   90.00
_cell.angle_gamma   90.00
#
_symmetry.space_group_name_H-M   'P 1'
#
loop_
_entity.id
_entity.type
_entity.pdbx_description
1 polymer ?
#
loop_
_entity_poly.entity_id
_entity_poly.type
_entity_poly.pdbx_seq_one_letter_code
_entity_poly.pdbx_strand_id
1 'polypeptide(L)'
;MTVSTDLRWRAIVLTFIYGTQIEIVASVLGVSICSIGRWYALFQNNGNVLPRIRFMAWASTPGTFDRSRFHDAFQTHIAPLLNPWPLPRSIVVIDNSLVHRVGGSDPCARCSIFLPPHAPHLTH
;
A
#
# COMPACT_ATOMS: atom_id res chain seq x y z
N MET A 1 13.55 4.00 -0.64
CA MET A 1 14.03 2.75 -1.28
C MET A 1 13.24 1.58 -0.70
N THR A 2 12.52 0.84 -1.54
CA THR A 2 11.78 -0.37 -1.13
C THR A 2 12.74 -1.55 -1.10
N VAL A 3 13.24 -1.91 0.09
CA VAL A 3 14.04 -3.13 0.28
C VAL A 3 13.15 -4.34 -0.03
N SER A 4 13.65 -5.25 -0.87
CA SER A 4 12.92 -6.45 -1.31
C SER A 4 12.52 -7.34 -0.14
N THR A 5 11.40 -8.04 -0.28
CA THR A 5 10.86 -8.96 0.74
C THR A 5 11.86 -10.08 1.09
N ASP A 6 12.52 -10.63 0.08
CA ASP A 6 13.53 -11.69 0.22
C ASP A 6 14.71 -11.24 1.10
N LEU A 7 15.20 -10.01 0.89
CA LEU A 7 16.30 -9.48 1.69
C LEU A 7 15.93 -9.37 3.17
N ARG A 8 14.70 -8.95 3.49
CA ARG A 8 14.22 -8.85 4.87
C ARG A 8 14.16 -10.21 5.54
N TRP A 9 13.63 -11.22 4.85
CA TRP A 9 13.59 -12.59 5.36
C TRP A 9 14.98 -13.16 5.58
N ARG A 10 15.90 -12.98 4.63
CA ARG A 10 17.30 -13.41 4.81
C ARG A 10 17.95 -12.77 6.03
N ALA A 11 17.74 -11.47 6.26
CA ALA A 11 18.24 -10.79 7.43
C ALA A 11 17.70 -11.42 8.74
N ILE A 12 16.39 -11.68 8.81
CA ILE A 12 15.77 -12.30 10.00
C ILE A 12 16.31 -13.71 10.23
N VAL A 13 16.34 -14.54 9.18
CA VAL A 13 16.78 -15.93 9.27
C VAL A 13 18.23 -16.00 9.74
N LEU A 14 19.13 -15.21 9.15
CA LEU A 14 20.55 -15.19 9.54
C LEU A 14 20.76 -14.72 10.98
N THR A 15 20.06 -13.66 11.41
CA THR A 15 20.22 -13.13 12.76
C THR A 15 19.54 -14.00 13.83
N PHE A 16 18.28 -14.40 13.63
CA PHE A 16 17.44 -14.97 14.70
C PHE A 16 17.26 -16.49 14.61
N ILE A 17 17.46 -17.11 13.44
CA ILE A 17 17.40 -18.59 13.32
C ILE A 17 18.81 -19.16 13.43
N TYR A 18 19.77 -18.59 12.69
CA TYR A 18 21.16 -19.03 12.70
C TYR A 18 22.01 -18.39 13.81
N GLY A 19 21.47 -17.42 14.55
CA GLY A 19 22.18 -16.77 15.66
C GLY A 19 23.40 -15.94 15.23
N THR A 20 23.44 -15.50 13.97
CA THR A 20 24.54 -14.67 13.46
C THR A 20 24.47 -13.28 14.08
N GLN A 21 25.61 -12.71 14.45
CA GLN A 21 25.70 -11.35 14.97
C GLN A 21 25.05 -10.34 14.01
N ILE A 22 24.20 -9.48 14.56
CA ILE A 22 23.38 -8.55 13.77
C ILE A 22 24.24 -7.52 13.00
N GLU A 23 25.42 -7.20 13.53
CA GLU A 23 26.42 -6.31 12.93
C GLU A 23 27.01 -6.92 11.66
N ILE A 24 27.29 -8.23 11.68
CA ILE A 24 27.80 -8.97 10.53
C ILE A 24 26.72 -9.05 9.45
N VAL A 25 25.49 -9.40 9.82
CA VAL A 25 24.37 -9.47 8.87
C VAL A 25 24.09 -8.09 8.26
N ALA A 26 24.12 -7.03 9.06
CA ALA A 26 23.94 -5.65 8.62
C ALA A 26 25.00 -5.24 7.59
N SER A 27 26.27 -5.55 7.84
CA SER A 27 27.37 -5.25 6.91
C SER A 27 27.30 -6.07 5.62
N VAL A 28 27.02 -7.38 5.69
CA VAL A 28 26.95 -8.27 4.53
C VAL A 28 25.76 -7.94 3.62
N LEU A 29 24.58 -7.67 4.20
CA LEU A 29 23.38 -7.36 3.43
C LEU A 29 23.26 -5.88 3.07
N GLY A 30 24.18 -5.02 3.54
CA GLY A 30 24.16 -3.58 3.28
C GLY A 30 22.94 -2.88 3.88
N VAL A 31 22.46 -3.32 5.05
CA VAL A 31 21.27 -2.77 5.72
C VAL A 31 21.59 -2.31 7.13
N SER A 32 20.88 -1.29 7.60
CA SER A 32 21.08 -0.80 8.96
C SER A 32 20.52 -1.79 10.00
N ILE A 33 21.19 -1.88 11.14
CA ILE A 33 20.75 -2.66 12.32
C ILE A 33 19.32 -2.27 12.72
N CYS A 34 19.00 -0.97 12.70
CA CYS A 34 17.64 -0.49 12.98
C CYS A 34 16.59 -1.03 12.00
N SER A 35 16.95 -1.29 10.74
CA SER A 35 16.03 -1.89 9.77
C SER A 35 15.75 -3.35 10.10
N ILE A 36 16.80 -4.12 10.45
CA ILE A 36 16.67 -5.50 10.90
C ILE A 36 15.78 -5.57 12.15
N GLY A 37 16.01 -4.68 13.13
CA GLY A 37 15.19 -4.60 14.34
C GLY A 37 13.71 -4.30 14.06
N ARG A 38 13.43 -3.36 13.15
CA ARG A 38 12.04 -3.07 12.72
C ARG A 38 11.37 -4.28 12.06
N TRP A 39 12.08 -4.99 11.20
CA TRP A 39 11.52 -6.19 10.55
C TRP A 39 11.27 -7.30 11.55
N TYR A 40 12.16 -7.47 12.53
CA TYR A 40 11.98 -8.45 13.59
C TYR A 40 10.78 -8.12 14.46
N ALA A 41 10.57 -6.86 14.82
CA ALA A 41 9.37 -6.43 15.52
C ALA A 41 8.09 -6.72 14.70
N LEU A 42 8.12 -6.51 13.38
CA LEU A 42 7.00 -6.87 12.50
C LEU A 42 6.77 -8.40 12.48
N PHE A 43 7.84 -9.19 12.40
CA PHE A 43 7.75 -10.64 12.43
C PHE A 43 7.17 -11.16 13.75
N GLN A 44 7.62 -10.63 14.89
CA GLN A 44 7.12 -11.02 16.20
C GLN A 44 5.63 -10.69 16.39
N ASN A 45 5.19 -9.53 15.90
CA ASN A 45 3.79 -9.11 16.05
C ASN A 45 2.85 -9.77 15.05
N ASN A 46 3.28 -9.95 13.80
CA ASN A 46 2.39 -10.27 12.68
C ASN A 46 2.72 -11.61 12.00
N GLY A 47 3.80 -12.28 12.38
CA GLY A 47 4.34 -13.45 11.67
C GLY A 47 4.94 -13.14 10.30
N ASN A 48 5.09 -11.86 9.94
CA ASN A 48 5.59 -11.44 8.62
C ASN A 48 6.50 -10.21 8.72
N VAL A 49 7.53 -10.17 7.87
CA VAL A 49 8.49 -9.06 7.76
C VAL A 49 7.96 -7.87 6.93
N LEU A 50 6.81 -8.07 6.28
CA LEU A 50 6.08 -7.02 5.60
C LEU A 50 5.00 -6.43 6.52
N PRO A 51 4.83 -5.09 6.51
CA PRO A 51 3.66 -4.49 7.13
C PRO A 51 2.40 -5.02 6.43
N ARG A 52 1.31 -5.25 7.17
CA ARG A 52 0.01 -5.57 6.57
C ARG A 52 -0.35 -4.47 5.58
N ILE A 53 -0.72 -4.86 4.37
CA ILE A 53 -1.45 -3.99 3.45
C ILE A 53 -2.70 -3.54 4.23
N ARG A 54 -2.77 -2.25 4.57
CA ARG A 54 -3.86 -1.71 5.37
C ARG A 54 -5.07 -1.59 4.45
N PHE A 55 -6.00 -2.51 4.56
CA PHE A 55 -7.34 -2.31 4.05
C PHE A 55 -8.02 -1.23 4.90
N MET A 56 -8.57 -0.21 4.24
CA MET A 56 -9.34 0.83 4.89
C MET A 56 -10.76 0.81 4.34
N ALA A 57 -11.72 0.47 5.19
CA ALA A 57 -13.11 0.81 4.97
C ALA A 57 -13.33 2.25 5.48
N TRP A 58 -13.91 3.10 4.65
CA TRP A 58 -14.00 4.55 4.92
C TRP A 58 -15.43 5.08 4.92
N ALA A 59 -16.34 4.43 4.21
CA ALA A 59 -17.75 4.79 4.20
C ALA A 59 -18.64 3.54 4.13
N SER A 60 -19.78 3.60 4.80
CA SER A 60 -20.90 2.67 4.63
C SER A 60 -22.13 3.48 4.28
N THR A 61 -22.93 2.99 3.33
CA THR A 61 -24.12 3.69 2.87
C THR A 61 -25.30 2.73 2.85
N PRO A 62 -26.42 3.06 3.53
CA PRO A 62 -27.65 2.30 3.37
C PRO A 62 -28.15 2.43 1.92
N GLY A 63 -28.39 1.30 1.25
CA GLY A 63 -28.92 1.26 -0.12
C GLY A 63 -27.84 1.35 -1.20
N THR A 64 -28.18 1.98 -2.33
CA THR A 64 -27.30 2.05 -3.51
C THR A 64 -26.26 3.14 -3.35
N PHE A 65 -25.01 2.78 -3.63
CA PHE A 65 -23.89 3.71 -3.62
C PHE A 65 -23.87 4.54 -4.91
N ASP A 66 -24.28 5.81 -4.81
CA ASP A 66 -24.35 6.73 -5.95
C ASP A 66 -23.03 7.52 -6.15
N ARG A 67 -22.93 8.17 -7.31
CA ARG A 67 -21.72 8.91 -7.70
C ARG A 67 -21.42 10.09 -6.77
N SER A 68 -22.43 10.86 -6.36
CA SER A 68 -22.24 12.01 -5.47
C SER A 68 -21.64 11.58 -4.12
N ARG A 69 -22.16 10.50 -3.55
CA ARG A 69 -21.67 9.92 -2.30
C ARG A 69 -20.27 9.35 -2.42
N PHE A 70 -19.95 8.73 -3.55
CA PHE A 70 -18.58 8.30 -3.83
C PHE A 70 -17.61 9.47 -3.80
N HIS A 71 -17.88 10.56 -4.53
CA HIS A 71 -16.97 11.70 -4.59
C HIS A 71 -16.81 12.40 -3.24
N ASP A 72 -17.93 12.65 -2.54
CA ASP A 72 -17.93 13.32 -1.24
C ASP A 72 -17.07 12.56 -0.22
N ALA A 73 -17.33 11.27 -0.08
CA ALA A 73 -16.63 10.51 0.93
C ALA A 73 -15.21 10.08 0.46
N PHE A 74 -14.91 10.03 -0.85
CA PHE A 74 -13.54 9.92 -1.36
C PHE A 74 -12.71 11.18 -1.04
N GLN A 75 -13.26 12.38 -1.27
CA GLN A 75 -12.58 13.64 -0.95
C GLN A 75 -12.37 13.80 0.56
N THR A 76 -13.35 13.38 1.36
CA THR A 76 -13.29 13.52 2.81
C THR A 76 -12.33 12.52 3.45
N HIS A 77 -12.34 11.26 3.02
CA HIS A 77 -11.62 10.19 3.73
C HIS A 77 -10.38 9.67 3.01
N ILE A 78 -10.37 9.66 1.68
CA ILE A 78 -9.28 9.05 0.90
C ILE A 78 -8.28 10.09 0.42
N ALA A 79 -8.75 11.21 -0.13
CA ALA A 79 -7.87 12.25 -0.68
C ALA A 79 -6.80 12.77 0.30
N PRO A 80 -7.07 12.97 1.61
CA PRO A 80 -6.06 13.39 2.57
C PRO A 80 -4.99 12.34 2.87
N LEU A 81 -5.27 11.05 2.59
CA LEU A 81 -4.37 9.92 2.84
C LEU A 81 -3.51 9.58 1.63
N LEU A 82 -3.87 10.09 0.45
CA LEU A 82 -3.04 9.98 -0.74
C LEU A 82 -1.78 10.84 -0.57
N ASN A 83 -0.71 10.48 -1.27
CA ASN A 83 0.49 11.31 -1.34
C ASN A 83 0.10 12.76 -1.69
N PRO A 84 0.78 13.77 -1.11
CA PRO A 84 0.42 15.19 -1.24
C PRO A 84 -0.03 15.52 -2.65
N TRP A 85 -1.31 15.84 -2.75
CA TRP A 85 -1.91 16.25 -4.00
C TRP A 85 -1.39 17.65 -4.36
N PRO A 86 -1.01 17.95 -5.62
CA PRO A 86 -0.94 17.10 -6.80
C PRO A 86 0.53 16.76 -7.15
N LEU A 87 1.11 15.71 -6.58
CA LEU A 87 2.42 15.24 -7.02
C LEU A 87 2.30 14.35 -8.29
N PRO A 88 3.18 14.51 -9.31
CA PRO A 88 3.08 13.84 -10.62
C PRO A 88 3.11 12.29 -10.64
N ARG A 89 3.21 11.62 -9.49
CA ARG A 89 3.43 10.17 -9.39
C ARG A 89 2.49 9.48 -8.39
N SER A 90 1.44 10.15 -7.91
CA SER A 90 0.36 9.47 -7.20
C SER A 90 -0.55 8.79 -8.21
N ILE A 91 -0.56 7.45 -8.20
CA ILE A 91 -1.45 6.64 -9.04
C ILE A 91 -2.57 6.12 -8.15
N VAL A 92 -3.81 6.31 -8.59
CA VAL A 92 -4.98 5.72 -7.96
C VAL A 92 -5.48 4.62 -8.89
N VAL A 93 -5.58 3.39 -8.41
CA VAL A 93 -6.16 2.28 -9.17
C VAL A 93 -7.58 2.07 -8.67
N ILE A 94 -8.56 2.14 -9.58
CA ILE A 94 -9.98 1.98 -9.27
C ILE A 94 -10.58 1.06 -10.34
N ASP A 95 -11.60 0.29 -9.99
CA ASP A 95 -12.35 -0.51 -10.94
C ASP A 95 -13.11 0.36 -11.96
N ASN A 96 -13.53 -0.26 -13.06
CA ASN A 96 -14.20 0.45 -14.17
C ASN A 96 -15.72 0.50 -13.96
N SER A 97 -16.18 1.16 -12.90
CA SER A 97 -17.59 1.39 -12.63
C SER A 97 -18.06 2.77 -13.13
N LEU A 98 -19.35 2.90 -13.45
CA LEU A 98 -19.92 4.18 -13.92
C LEU A 98 -19.85 5.29 -12.86
N VAL A 99 -19.77 4.95 -11.57
CA VAL A 99 -19.69 5.94 -10.49
C VAL A 99 -18.33 6.63 -10.41
N HIS A 100 -17.28 6.05 -11.00
CA HIS A 100 -15.96 6.67 -11.12
C HIS A 100 -15.80 7.52 -12.39
N ARG A 101 -16.70 7.37 -13.37
CA ARG A 101 -16.61 8.08 -14.64
C ARG A 101 -17.10 9.51 -14.46
N VAL A 102 -16.18 10.48 -14.55
CA VAL A 102 -16.51 11.91 -14.54
C VAL A 102 -16.36 12.53 -15.92
N GLY A 103 -17.39 13.28 -16.34
CA GLY A 103 -17.24 14.31 -17.35
C GLY A 103 -16.85 15.64 -16.68
N GLY A 104 -15.69 16.19 -17.06
CA GLY A 104 -15.24 17.55 -16.73
C GLY A 104 -14.48 17.71 -15.40
N SER A 105 -13.24 18.22 -15.51
CA SER A 105 -12.33 18.79 -14.48
C SER A 105 -12.19 18.11 -13.11
N ASP A 106 -12.52 16.82 -12.95
CA ASP A 106 -12.20 16.10 -11.71
C ASP A 106 -10.70 15.74 -11.70
N PRO A 107 -9.92 16.24 -10.74
CA PRO A 107 -8.50 15.93 -10.63
C PRO A 107 -8.23 14.44 -10.37
N CYS A 108 -9.22 13.66 -9.94
CA CYS A 108 -9.09 12.22 -9.75
C CYS A 108 -8.87 11.49 -11.08
N ALA A 109 -9.52 11.93 -12.17
CA ALA A 109 -9.48 11.29 -13.49
C ALA A 109 -8.10 11.31 -14.16
N ARG A 110 -7.20 12.22 -13.75
CA ARG A 110 -5.88 12.41 -14.37
C ARG A 110 -4.82 11.42 -13.86
N CYS A 111 -5.09 10.73 -12.74
CA CYS A 111 -4.20 9.78 -12.11
C CYS A 111 -4.83 8.38 -11.94
N SER A 112 -5.99 8.14 -12.54
CA SER A 112 -6.68 6.85 -12.51
C SER A 112 -6.15 5.93 -13.60
N ILE A 113 -5.68 4.74 -13.22
CA ILE A 113 -5.51 3.64 -14.19
C ILE A 113 -6.85 2.90 -14.25
N PHE A 114 -7.53 3.01 -15.39
CA PHE A 114 -8.70 2.18 -15.67
C PHE A 114 -8.25 0.77 -16.02
N LEU A 115 -8.76 -0.20 -15.26
CA LEU A 115 -8.52 -1.61 -15.56
C LEU A 115 -9.35 -2.07 -16.78
N PRO A 116 -8.84 -3.03 -17.57
CA PRO A 116 -9.64 -3.69 -18.60
C PRO A 116 -10.96 -4.22 -18.02
N PRO A 117 -12.08 -4.15 -18.77
CA PRO A 117 -13.35 -4.67 -18.30
C PRO A 117 -13.22 -6.15 -17.92
N HIS A 118 -13.83 -6.53 -16.80
CA HIS A 118 -13.84 -7.91 -16.27
C HIS A 118 -12.47 -8.51 -15.93
N ALA A 119 -11.51 -7.69 -15.44
CA ALA A 119 -10.20 -8.17 -14.98
C ALA A 119 -10.03 -8.09 -13.43
N PRO A 120 -10.83 -8.82 -12.63
CA PRO A 120 -10.73 -8.78 -11.16
C PRO A 120 -9.40 -9.35 -10.62
N HIS A 121 -8.66 -10.11 -11.43
CA HIS A 121 -7.35 -10.63 -11.05
C HIS A 121 -6.26 -9.54 -10.97
N LEU A 122 -6.51 -8.34 -11.51
CA LEU A 122 -5.58 -7.21 -11.49
C LEU A 122 -5.81 -6.26 -10.29
N THR A 123 -6.83 -6.50 -9.47
CA THR A 123 -7.19 -5.67 -8.30
C THR A 123 -6.66 -6.21 -6.95
N HIS A 124 -5.72 -7.15 -6.95
CA HIS A 124 -5.19 -7.81 -5.74
C HIS A 124 -3.84 -7.26 -5.26
#